data_AF-A0A821FIY1-F1
#
_entry.id   AF-A0A821FIY1-F1
#
_cell.length_a   1.000
_cell.length_b   1.000
_cell.length_c   1.000
_cell.angle_alpha   90.00
_cell.angle_beta   90.00
_cell.angle_gamma   90.00
#
_symmetry.space_group_name_H-M   'P 1'
#
loop_
_entity.id
_entity.type
_entity.pdbx_description
1 polymer ?
#
loop_
_entity_poly.entity_id
_entity_poly.type
_entity_poly.pdbx_seq_one_letter_code
_entity_poly.pdbx_strand_id
1 'polypeptide(L)'
;MNSNRSLINILLLGAAFMVLFTAFQATGLVEQSVLEGVKNETLNGTDFQGSGYISLAIVYACATIANILAPAFVFIFGAPVSMFIGASAYFLYVLSFLSPMIWSFYLTSVLLGVGAAILWTAEGAYLAANSDEHTTSRNTGVFWALFQCSLLGGNLYVYLSLKADAITRTTRYPLFFVFSVVCAVGLVIYACIIWRWLIERRGQKFQSDPIEQKTALSDVIETFKIALRLLKTRNMLLLLIPFAYTEKLLGGGLFGFITKPKTSSQCALVILIGFFLQIIFYYSAWINFPADAPANETNAESYFQFSSSTSQVIAFVGSFIVGLGDSALNTQLFTVLASQFKHSSASAFALFQLVQVPIVYLPYFYMRCILGHSIGDCLLLRWFIGSTVSTVSRGGFPHSKCTCLLLCLVWQSHLPAIESWIRAGK
;
A
#
# COMPACT_ATOMS: atom_id res chain seq x y z
N MET A 1 -17.15 -1.88 25.10
CA MET A 1 -17.74 -2.29 23.80
C MET A 1 -17.89 -3.81 23.81
N ASN A 2 -18.99 -4.40 23.35
CA ASN A 2 -19.11 -5.87 23.31
C ASN A 2 -18.05 -6.45 22.34
N SER A 3 -17.13 -7.28 22.82
CA SER A 3 -16.00 -7.82 22.04
C SER A 3 -16.44 -8.49 20.72
N ASN A 4 -17.57 -9.18 20.74
CA ASN A 4 -18.16 -9.79 19.54
C ASN A 4 -18.60 -8.76 18.48
N ARG A 5 -19.09 -7.58 18.89
CA ARG A 5 -19.57 -6.55 17.95
C ARG A 5 -18.43 -5.90 17.18
N SER A 6 -17.33 -5.62 17.89
CA SER A 6 -16.07 -5.11 17.32
C SER A 6 -15.54 -6.09 16.27
N LEU A 7 -15.47 -7.38 16.61
CA LEU A 7 -14.96 -8.39 15.69
C LEU A 7 -15.81 -8.49 14.42
N ILE A 8 -17.14 -8.44 14.52
CA ILE A 8 -18.02 -8.45 13.34
C ILE A 8 -17.77 -7.21 12.46
N ASN A 9 -17.55 -6.03 13.04
CA ASN A 9 -17.22 -4.82 12.27
C ASN A 9 -15.91 -4.99 11.49
N ILE A 10 -14.90 -5.61 12.10
CA ILE A 10 -13.61 -5.88 11.45
C ILE A 10 -13.74 -6.96 10.36
N LEU A 11 -14.55 -8.00 10.58
CA LEU A 11 -14.82 -9.03 9.56
C LEU A 11 -15.55 -8.45 8.35
N LEU A 12 -16.55 -7.60 8.57
CA LEU A 12 -17.25 -6.89 7.49
C LEU A 12 -16.32 -5.94 6.75
N LEU A 13 -15.47 -5.20 7.47
CA LEU A 13 -14.44 -4.33 6.87
C LEU A 13 -13.50 -5.14 5.96
N GLY A 14 -12.94 -6.23 6.49
CA GLY A 14 -12.04 -7.11 5.74
C GLY A 14 -12.72 -7.73 4.52
N ALA A 15 -13.97 -8.17 4.63
CA ALA A 15 -14.75 -8.71 3.51
C ALA A 15 -15.04 -7.65 2.43
N ALA A 16 -15.39 -6.42 2.82
CA ALA A 16 -15.63 -5.31 1.89
C ALA A 16 -14.36 -4.98 1.08
N PHE A 17 -13.23 -4.87 1.77
CA PHE A 17 -11.92 -4.66 1.17
C PHE A 17 -11.53 -5.84 0.27
N MET A 18 -11.73 -7.08 0.74
CA MET A 18 -11.41 -8.27 -0.02
C MET A 18 -12.12 -8.27 -1.38
N VAL A 19 -13.45 -8.09 -1.38
CA VAL A 19 -14.26 -8.13 -2.60
C VAL A 19 -13.91 -6.97 -3.55
N LEU A 20 -13.78 -5.74 -3.03
CA LEU A 20 -13.44 -4.59 -3.87
C LEU A 20 -12.04 -4.74 -4.50
N PHE A 21 -11.05 -5.14 -3.70
CA PHE A 21 -9.67 -5.25 -4.16
C PHE A 21 -9.40 -6.50 -4.98
N THR A 22 -10.28 -7.51 -4.96
CA THR A 22 -10.19 -8.66 -5.87
C THR A 22 -10.20 -8.20 -7.33
N ALA A 23 -11.11 -7.29 -7.67
CA ALA A 23 -11.20 -6.73 -9.01
C ALA A 23 -10.10 -5.69 -9.26
N PHE A 24 -9.86 -4.77 -8.31
CA PHE A 24 -8.91 -3.68 -8.49
C PHE A 24 -7.45 -4.16 -8.62
N GLN A 25 -6.99 -5.08 -7.77
CA GLN A 25 -5.61 -5.58 -7.81
C GLN A 25 -5.35 -6.36 -9.09
N ALA A 26 -6.30 -7.22 -9.49
CA ALA A 26 -6.22 -7.96 -10.74
C ALA A 26 -6.20 -7.02 -11.95
N THR A 27 -7.01 -5.96 -11.93
CA THR A 27 -7.00 -4.89 -12.94
C THR A 27 -5.62 -4.25 -13.05
N GLY A 28 -5.00 -3.89 -11.92
CA GLY A 28 -3.67 -3.28 -11.91
C GLY A 28 -2.57 -4.17 -12.50
N LEU A 29 -2.68 -5.50 -12.37
CA LEU A 29 -1.72 -6.43 -12.95
C LEU A 29 -1.83 -6.57 -14.47
N VAL A 30 -3.03 -6.48 -15.03
CA VAL A 30 -3.26 -6.60 -16.48
C VAL A 30 -3.41 -5.25 -17.19
N GLU A 31 -3.37 -4.15 -16.44
CA GLU A 31 -3.67 -2.81 -16.93
C GLU A 31 -2.88 -2.48 -18.20
N GLN A 32 -1.55 -2.58 -18.17
CA GLN A 32 -0.71 -2.20 -19.30
C GLN A 32 -0.96 -3.10 -20.52
N SER A 33 -1.06 -4.42 -20.32
CA SER A 33 -1.34 -5.37 -21.40
C SER A 33 -2.71 -5.14 -22.05
N VAL A 34 -3.74 -4.83 -21.25
CA VAL A 34 -5.07 -4.51 -21.75
C VAL A 34 -5.02 -3.23 -22.60
N LEU A 35 -4.36 -2.19 -22.12
CA LEU A 35 -4.24 -0.90 -22.81
C LEU A 35 -3.47 -1.02 -24.13
N GLU A 36 -2.43 -1.87 -24.19
CA GLU A 36 -1.72 -2.20 -25.43
C GLU A 36 -2.60 -2.99 -26.41
N GLY A 37 -3.39 -3.94 -25.92
CA GLY A 37 -4.42 -4.61 -26.72
C GLY A 37 -5.37 -3.62 -27.39
N VAL A 38 -5.84 -2.61 -26.66
CA VAL A 38 -6.71 -1.56 -27.21
C VAL A 38 -6.02 -0.76 -28.31
N LYS A 39 -4.74 -0.41 -28.12
CA LYS A 39 -3.96 0.33 -29.12
C LYS A 39 -3.88 -0.43 -30.44
N ASN A 40 -3.68 -1.74 -30.37
CA ASN A 40 -3.55 -2.61 -31.52
C ASN A 40 -4.89 -2.85 -32.25
N GLU A 41 -6.03 -2.70 -31.57
CA GLU A 41 -7.36 -2.82 -32.17
C GLU A 41 -7.83 -1.56 -32.92
N THR A 42 -7.39 -0.36 -32.51
CA THR A 42 -7.76 0.87 -33.22
C THR A 42 -6.97 1.00 -34.53
N LEU A 43 -7.65 0.74 -35.65
CA LEU A 43 -7.19 0.69 -37.05
C LEU A 43 -6.42 1.92 -37.61
N ASN A 44 -5.96 2.87 -36.80
CA ASN A 44 -5.05 3.95 -37.20
C ASN A 44 -4.09 4.43 -36.09
N GLY A 45 -4.03 3.78 -34.92
CA GLY A 45 -3.07 4.13 -33.85
C GLY A 45 -3.18 5.54 -33.23
N THR A 46 -4.16 6.37 -33.63
CA THR A 46 -4.23 7.80 -33.27
C THR A 46 -5.21 8.14 -32.14
N ASP A 47 -6.16 7.28 -31.78
CA ASP A 47 -7.24 7.66 -30.84
C ASP A 47 -6.98 7.31 -29.36
N PHE A 48 -6.10 6.34 -29.07
CA PHE A 48 -5.80 5.95 -27.68
C PHE A 48 -4.29 5.86 -27.41
N GLN A 49 -3.69 6.95 -26.91
CA GLN A 49 -2.29 7.02 -26.48
C GLN A 49 -2.14 6.87 -24.95
N GLY A 50 -3.14 6.29 -24.28
CA GLY A 50 -3.11 6.07 -22.82
C GLY A 50 -1.98 5.15 -22.39
N SER A 51 -1.39 5.39 -21.22
CA SER A 51 -0.37 4.52 -20.61
C SER A 51 -0.73 4.25 -19.16
N GLY A 52 -0.65 2.98 -18.73
CA GLY A 52 -0.91 2.61 -17.35
C GLY A 52 0.10 3.25 -16.38
N TYR A 53 1.35 3.42 -16.82
CA TYR A 53 2.37 4.13 -16.03
C TYR A 53 2.01 5.60 -15.76
N ILE A 54 1.42 6.29 -16.74
CA ILE A 54 0.96 7.68 -16.56
C ILE A 54 -0.26 7.71 -15.62
N SER A 55 -1.20 6.77 -15.79
CA SER A 55 -2.32 6.59 -14.86
C SER A 55 -1.83 6.40 -13.43
N LEU A 56 -0.89 5.49 -13.21
CA LEU A 56 -0.29 5.20 -11.91
C LEU A 56 0.38 6.44 -11.30
N ALA A 57 1.10 7.22 -12.11
CA ALA A 57 1.71 8.47 -11.68
C ALA A 57 0.66 9.49 -11.21
N ILE A 58 -0.42 9.66 -11.97
CA ILE A 58 -1.54 10.52 -11.61
C ILE A 58 -2.18 10.07 -10.30
N VAL A 59 -2.45 8.76 -10.15
CA VAL A 59 -3.05 8.18 -8.93
C VAL A 59 -2.20 8.52 -7.71
N TYR A 60 -0.90 8.25 -7.74
CA TYR A 60 -0.03 8.50 -6.58
C TYR A 60 0.21 9.98 -6.30
N ALA A 61 0.31 10.82 -7.33
CA ALA A 61 0.41 12.28 -7.15
C ALA A 61 -0.86 12.85 -6.51
N CYS A 62 -2.03 12.49 -7.03
CA CYS A 62 -3.31 12.90 -6.46
C CYS A 62 -3.51 12.35 -5.05
N ALA A 63 -3.14 11.09 -4.78
CA ALA A 63 -3.21 10.50 -3.44
C ALA A 63 -2.30 11.22 -2.44
N THR A 64 -1.10 11.62 -2.85
CA THR A 64 -0.17 12.38 -2.00
C THR A 64 -0.81 13.70 -1.55
N ILE A 65 -1.36 14.46 -2.49
CA ILE A 65 -2.02 15.75 -2.21
C ILE A 65 -3.28 15.52 -1.36
N ALA A 66 -4.09 14.53 -1.71
CA ALA A 66 -5.34 14.24 -1.03
C ALA A 66 -5.14 13.76 0.43
N ASN A 67 -4.03 13.07 0.73
CA ASN A 67 -3.71 12.62 2.09
C ASN A 67 -3.59 13.77 3.09
N ILE A 68 -3.27 14.99 2.64
CA ILE A 68 -3.24 16.19 3.49
C ILE A 68 -4.65 16.54 4.00
N LEU A 69 -5.68 16.32 3.18
CA LEU A 69 -7.08 16.67 3.45
C LEU A 69 -7.92 15.47 3.94
N ALA A 70 -7.43 14.25 3.75
CA ALA A 70 -8.16 13.03 4.10
C ALA A 70 -8.62 12.97 5.58
N PRO A 71 -7.83 13.38 6.60
CA PRO A 71 -8.29 13.39 7.99
C PRO A 71 -9.49 14.30 8.22
N ALA A 72 -9.47 15.50 7.63
CA ALA A 72 -10.56 16.46 7.73
C ALA A 72 -11.84 15.90 7.10
N PHE A 73 -11.70 15.25 5.94
CA PHE A 73 -12.83 14.59 5.28
C PHE A 73 -13.42 13.46 6.15
N VAL A 74 -12.57 12.60 6.72
CA VAL A 74 -13.00 11.51 7.61
C VAL A 74 -13.65 12.03 8.89
N PHE A 75 -13.18 13.15 9.42
CA PHE A 75 -13.80 13.80 10.59
C PHE A 75 -15.22 14.31 10.28
N ILE A 76 -15.42 14.95 9.12
CA ILE A 76 -16.71 15.54 8.72
C ILE A 76 -17.76 14.46 8.43
N PHE A 77 -17.43 13.48 7.56
CA PHE A 77 -18.40 12.50 7.09
C PHE A 77 -18.46 11.23 7.96
N GLY A 78 -17.43 10.98 8.76
CA GLY A 78 -17.25 9.75 9.50
C GLY A 78 -16.65 8.64 8.64
N ALA A 79 -15.93 7.72 9.28
CA ALA A 79 -15.16 6.68 8.59
C ALA A 79 -16.01 5.78 7.65
N PRO A 80 -17.22 5.28 8.02
CA PRO A 80 -18.02 4.44 7.12
C PRO A 80 -18.42 5.11 5.81
N VAL A 81 -18.84 6.37 5.86
CA VAL A 81 -19.26 7.13 4.68
C VAL A 81 -18.04 7.44 3.80
N SER A 82 -16.93 7.85 4.41
CA SER A 82 -15.67 8.09 3.70
C SER A 82 -15.14 6.85 2.99
N MET A 83 -15.22 5.68 3.63
CA MET A 83 -14.85 4.40 2.99
C MET A 83 -15.72 4.10 1.76
N PHE A 84 -17.04 4.30 1.82
CA PHE A 84 -17.93 4.09 0.68
C PHE A 84 -17.65 5.04 -0.49
N ILE A 85 -17.41 6.33 -0.20
CA ILE A 85 -17.06 7.33 -1.21
C ILE A 85 -15.74 6.95 -1.89
N GLY A 86 -14.73 6.58 -1.10
CA GLY A 86 -13.45 6.11 -1.65
C GLY A 86 -13.61 4.83 -2.47
N ALA A 87 -14.38 3.86 -2.01
CA ALA A 87 -14.66 2.60 -2.73
C ALA A 87 -15.38 2.84 -4.06
N SER A 88 -16.22 3.86 -4.13
CA SER A 88 -16.91 4.26 -5.37
C SER A 88 -15.91 4.75 -6.43
N ALA A 89 -14.83 5.42 -6.04
CA ALA A 89 -13.78 5.82 -6.96
C ALA A 89 -13.03 4.61 -7.54
N TYR A 90 -12.76 3.59 -6.72
CA TYR A 90 -12.18 2.31 -7.19
C TYR A 90 -13.10 1.61 -8.20
N PHE A 91 -14.41 1.58 -7.94
CA PHE A 91 -15.38 1.02 -8.87
C PHE A 91 -15.38 1.77 -10.21
N LEU A 92 -15.40 3.11 -10.20
CA LEU A 92 -15.36 3.92 -11.42
C LEU A 92 -14.08 3.70 -12.23
N TYR A 93 -12.94 3.55 -11.55
CA TYR A 93 -11.67 3.23 -12.21
C TYR A 93 -11.74 1.89 -12.95
N VAL A 94 -12.20 0.82 -12.30
CA VAL A 94 -12.37 -0.50 -12.93
C VAL A 94 -13.37 -0.44 -14.08
N LEU A 95 -14.47 0.31 -13.92
CA LEU A 95 -15.50 0.49 -14.94
C LEU A 95 -14.96 1.17 -16.20
N SER A 96 -13.96 2.06 -16.08
CA SER A 96 -13.35 2.75 -17.22
C SER A 96 -12.73 1.81 -18.25
N PHE A 97 -12.32 0.60 -17.85
CA PHE A 97 -11.72 -0.41 -18.72
C PHE A 97 -12.71 -1.17 -19.60
N LEU A 98 -14.03 -1.07 -19.33
CA LEU A 98 -15.05 -1.60 -20.26
C LEU A 98 -14.98 -0.91 -21.62
N SER A 99 -14.68 0.40 -21.61
CA SER A 99 -14.54 1.23 -22.80
C SER A 99 -13.52 2.35 -22.51
N PRO A 100 -12.22 2.01 -22.57
CA PRO A 100 -11.16 2.93 -22.16
C PRO A 100 -11.03 4.05 -23.20
N MET A 101 -11.49 5.24 -22.82
CA MET A 101 -11.24 6.50 -23.52
C MET A 101 -10.18 7.29 -22.75
N ILE A 102 -9.27 7.99 -23.43
CA ILE A 102 -8.14 8.69 -22.77
C ILE A 102 -8.62 9.61 -21.64
N TRP A 103 -9.60 10.46 -21.92
CA TRP A 103 -10.15 11.41 -20.95
C TRP A 103 -10.82 10.72 -19.76
N SER A 104 -11.65 9.71 -20.03
CA SER A 104 -12.33 8.95 -18.97
C SER A 104 -11.32 8.22 -18.09
N PHE A 105 -10.33 7.57 -18.70
CA PHE A 105 -9.32 6.79 -18.00
C PHE A 105 -8.53 7.67 -17.03
N TYR A 106 -7.91 8.75 -17.52
CA TYR A 106 -7.13 9.65 -16.66
C TYR A 106 -7.99 10.42 -15.64
N LEU A 107 -9.24 10.76 -15.98
CA LEU A 107 -10.16 11.34 -15.01
C LEU A 107 -10.42 10.36 -13.86
N THR A 108 -10.68 9.08 -14.18
CA THR A 108 -10.85 8.07 -13.15
C THR A 108 -9.57 7.77 -12.37
N SER A 109 -8.37 7.94 -12.94
CA SER A 109 -7.09 7.90 -12.21
C SER A 109 -6.98 9.00 -11.16
N VAL A 110 -7.40 10.23 -11.47
CA VAL A 110 -7.44 11.35 -10.51
C VAL A 110 -8.42 11.02 -9.38
N LEU A 111 -9.64 10.59 -9.73
CA LEU A 111 -10.66 10.22 -8.75
C LEU A 111 -10.20 9.07 -7.85
N LEU A 112 -9.53 8.07 -8.42
CA LEU A 112 -8.95 6.96 -7.69
C LEU A 112 -7.88 7.43 -6.70
N GLY A 113 -6.98 8.34 -7.10
CA GLY A 113 -5.97 8.88 -6.19
C GLY A 113 -6.58 9.57 -4.96
N VAL A 114 -7.59 10.41 -5.18
CA VAL A 114 -8.33 11.07 -4.08
C VAL A 114 -9.10 10.05 -3.24
N GLY A 115 -9.81 9.13 -3.90
CA GLY A 115 -10.59 8.09 -3.24
C GLY A 115 -9.73 7.13 -2.41
N ALA A 116 -8.53 6.80 -2.88
CA ALA A 116 -7.56 5.96 -2.17
C ALA A 116 -7.12 6.61 -0.86
N ALA A 117 -6.71 7.89 -0.90
CA ALA A 117 -6.30 8.64 0.29
C ALA A 117 -7.41 8.67 1.35
N ILE A 118 -8.65 8.91 0.93
CA ILE A 118 -9.82 8.94 1.82
C ILE A 118 -10.13 7.54 2.37
N LEU A 119 -10.18 6.53 1.51
CA LEU A 119 -10.55 5.15 1.87
C LEU A 119 -9.59 4.55 2.90
N TRP A 120 -8.28 4.65 2.65
CA TRP A 120 -7.27 4.08 3.54
C TRP A 120 -7.14 4.87 4.84
N THR A 121 -7.34 6.19 4.81
CA THR A 121 -7.38 7.00 6.03
C THR A 121 -8.60 6.65 6.89
N ALA A 122 -9.75 6.45 6.25
CA ALA A 122 -10.98 6.05 6.91
C ALA A 122 -10.91 4.63 7.47
N GLU A 123 -10.27 3.70 6.76
CA GLU A 123 -10.03 2.32 7.20
C GLU A 123 -9.25 2.28 8.51
N GLY A 124 -8.08 2.92 8.56
CA GLY A 124 -7.27 2.95 9.78
C GLY A 124 -8.00 3.59 10.96
N ALA A 125 -8.78 4.65 10.71
CA ALA A 125 -9.62 5.27 11.73
C ALA A 125 -10.75 4.34 12.21
N TYR A 126 -11.41 3.63 11.29
CA TYR A 126 -12.48 2.68 11.61
C TYR A 126 -11.95 1.47 12.38
N LEU A 127 -10.78 0.96 11.98
CA LEU A 127 -10.12 -0.15 12.64
C LEU A 127 -9.68 0.23 14.07
N ALA A 128 -9.10 1.42 14.26
CA ALA A 128 -8.74 1.94 15.56
C ALA A 128 -9.96 2.18 16.46
N ALA A 129 -11.07 2.71 15.91
CA ALA A 129 -12.33 2.90 16.65
C ALA A 129 -12.96 1.57 17.09
N ASN A 130 -12.74 0.50 16.33
CA ASN A 130 -13.23 -0.84 16.64
C ASN A 130 -12.21 -1.71 17.39
N SER A 131 -11.09 -1.15 17.86
CA SER A 131 -10.03 -1.90 18.54
C SER A 131 -9.62 -1.29 19.88
N ASP A 132 -9.13 -2.15 20.77
CA ASP A 132 -8.59 -1.81 22.08
C ASP A 132 -7.11 -2.21 22.13
N GLU A 133 -6.35 -1.73 23.11
CA GLU A 133 -4.90 -1.97 23.21
C GLU A 133 -4.50 -3.45 23.10
N HIS A 134 -5.33 -4.35 23.64
CA HIS A 134 -5.10 -5.79 23.58
C HIS A 134 -5.64 -6.48 22.32
N THR A 135 -6.52 -5.84 21.56
CA THR A 135 -7.21 -6.44 20.40
C THR A 135 -6.78 -5.86 19.06
N THR A 136 -6.11 -4.70 19.04
CA THR A 136 -5.63 -4.02 17.82
C THR A 136 -4.79 -4.95 16.96
N SER A 137 -3.77 -5.61 17.50
CA SER A 137 -2.90 -6.51 16.71
C SER A 137 -3.70 -7.65 16.05
N ARG A 138 -4.62 -8.27 16.80
CA ARG A 138 -5.49 -9.34 16.28
C ARG A 138 -6.43 -8.81 15.19
N ASN A 139 -7.11 -7.69 15.45
CA ASN A 139 -8.10 -7.13 14.53
C ASN A 139 -7.43 -6.63 13.24
N THR A 140 -6.28 -5.96 13.34
CA THR A 140 -5.40 -5.62 12.22
C THR A 140 -4.99 -6.86 11.43
N GLY A 141 -4.52 -7.90 12.12
CA GLY A 141 -4.12 -9.17 11.49
C GLY A 141 -5.27 -9.83 10.71
N VAL A 142 -6.48 -9.89 11.29
CA VAL A 142 -7.67 -10.44 10.63
C VAL A 142 -8.05 -9.63 9.40
N PHE A 143 -8.05 -8.30 9.50
CA PHE A 143 -8.32 -7.42 8.36
C PHE A 143 -7.33 -7.66 7.22
N TRP A 144 -6.03 -7.66 7.52
CA TRP A 144 -4.99 -7.88 6.52
C TRP A 144 -5.05 -9.29 5.92
N ALA A 145 -5.36 -10.31 6.71
CA ALA A 145 -5.53 -11.66 6.19
C ALA A 145 -6.65 -11.72 5.13
N LEU A 146 -7.81 -11.15 5.44
CA LEU A 146 -8.94 -11.08 4.51
C LEU A 146 -8.61 -10.23 3.28
N PHE A 147 -8.00 -9.05 3.48
CA PHE A 147 -7.59 -8.18 2.39
C PHE A 147 -6.64 -8.89 1.42
N GLN A 148 -5.66 -9.64 1.91
CA GLN A 148 -4.70 -10.34 1.04
C GLN A 148 -5.31 -11.52 0.28
N CYS A 149 -6.37 -12.14 0.79
CA CYS A 149 -7.13 -13.14 0.02
C CYS A 149 -7.70 -12.57 -1.28
N SER A 150 -7.86 -11.25 -1.40
CA SER A 150 -8.35 -10.59 -2.62
C SER A 150 -7.54 -10.93 -3.87
N LEU A 151 -6.22 -11.09 -3.71
CA LEU A 151 -5.27 -11.35 -4.78
C LEU A 151 -5.43 -12.75 -5.38
N LEU A 152 -5.90 -13.71 -4.61
CA LEU A 152 -6.09 -15.09 -5.09
C LEU A 152 -7.23 -15.14 -6.10
N GLY A 153 -8.40 -14.59 -5.74
CA GLY A 153 -9.61 -14.70 -6.56
C GLY A 153 -9.48 -13.98 -7.89
N GLY A 154 -8.99 -12.73 -7.87
CA GLY A 154 -8.93 -11.87 -9.05
C GLY A 154 -7.91 -12.37 -10.06
N ASN A 155 -6.71 -12.72 -9.58
CA ASN A 155 -5.62 -13.17 -10.44
C ASN A 155 -5.90 -14.55 -11.03
N LEU A 156 -6.53 -15.46 -10.28
CA LEU A 156 -6.98 -16.74 -10.80
C LEU A 156 -8.01 -16.55 -11.92
N TYR A 157 -8.95 -15.63 -11.75
CA TYR A 157 -9.94 -15.34 -12.79
C TYR A 157 -9.31 -14.76 -14.06
N VAL A 158 -8.36 -13.82 -13.92
CA VAL A 158 -7.57 -13.31 -15.05
C VAL A 158 -6.87 -14.45 -15.77
N TYR A 159 -6.14 -15.30 -15.05
CA TYR A 159 -5.38 -16.41 -15.62
C TYR A 159 -6.27 -17.38 -16.41
N LEU A 160 -7.47 -17.68 -15.90
CA LEU A 160 -8.42 -18.56 -16.58
C LEU A 160 -9.13 -17.89 -17.76
N SER A 161 -9.27 -16.57 -17.74
CA SER A 161 -10.02 -15.79 -18.76
C SER A 161 -9.14 -15.33 -19.92
N LEU A 162 -7.87 -15.01 -19.66
CA LEU A 162 -6.88 -14.61 -20.67
C LEU A 162 -6.13 -15.85 -21.17
N LYS A 163 -6.79 -16.68 -21.97
CA LYS A 163 -6.18 -17.85 -22.64
C LYS A 163 -5.65 -17.56 -24.04
N ALA A 164 -5.85 -16.33 -24.55
CA ALA A 164 -5.48 -15.94 -25.90
C ALA A 164 -4.26 -15.01 -25.89
N ASP A 165 -3.41 -15.15 -26.90
CA ASP A 165 -2.16 -14.37 -27.06
C ASP A 165 -2.41 -12.87 -27.30
N ALA A 166 -3.64 -12.49 -27.68
CA ALA A 166 -4.03 -11.09 -27.88
C ALA A 166 -5.30 -10.73 -27.08
N ILE A 167 -5.21 -9.68 -26.26
CA ILE A 167 -6.35 -9.13 -25.52
C ILE A 167 -7.19 -8.30 -26.51
N THR A 168 -8.32 -8.87 -26.92
CA THR A 168 -9.29 -8.24 -27.83
C THR A 168 -10.54 -7.80 -27.07
N ARG A 169 -11.39 -6.96 -27.69
CA ARG A 169 -12.64 -6.47 -27.12
C ARG A 169 -13.55 -7.58 -26.61
N THR A 170 -13.54 -8.73 -27.27
CA THR A 170 -14.33 -9.93 -26.92
C THR A 170 -13.87 -10.60 -25.64
N THR A 171 -12.58 -10.49 -25.27
CA THR A 171 -12.05 -11.01 -23.98
C THR A 171 -12.05 -9.94 -22.90
N ARG A 172 -11.73 -8.69 -23.25
CA ARG A 172 -11.70 -7.54 -22.33
C ARG A 172 -13.06 -7.22 -21.74
N TYR A 173 -14.10 -7.10 -22.58
CA TYR A 173 -15.43 -6.69 -22.12
C TYR A 173 -16.02 -7.62 -21.05
N PRO A 174 -16.08 -8.95 -21.24
CA PRO A 174 -16.60 -9.85 -20.19
C PRO A 174 -15.73 -9.85 -18.93
N LEU A 175 -14.40 -9.76 -19.07
CA LEU A 175 -13.46 -9.67 -17.92
C LEU A 175 -13.80 -8.48 -17.02
N PHE A 176 -13.86 -7.27 -17.60
CA PHE A 176 -14.12 -6.05 -16.84
C PHE A 176 -15.59 -5.91 -16.43
N PHE A 177 -16.52 -6.57 -17.13
CA PHE A 177 -17.91 -6.64 -16.70
C PHE A 177 -18.03 -7.43 -15.39
N VAL A 178 -17.41 -8.60 -15.31
CA VAL A 178 -17.37 -9.40 -14.07
C VAL A 178 -16.69 -8.63 -12.95
N PHE A 179 -15.55 -7.99 -13.21
CA PHE A 179 -14.89 -7.15 -12.21
C PHE A 179 -15.74 -5.97 -11.73
N SER A 180 -16.49 -5.33 -12.63
CA SER A 180 -17.41 -4.25 -12.26
C SER A 180 -18.54 -4.76 -11.36
N VAL A 181 -19.10 -5.94 -11.65
CA VAL A 181 -20.10 -6.59 -10.79
C VAL A 181 -19.52 -6.92 -9.41
N VAL A 182 -18.30 -7.46 -9.35
CA VAL A 182 -17.60 -7.76 -8.09
C VAL A 182 -17.38 -6.48 -7.27
N CYS A 183 -16.91 -5.39 -7.89
CA CYS A 183 -16.81 -4.10 -7.21
C CYS A 183 -18.17 -3.58 -6.71
N ALA A 184 -19.24 -3.73 -7.49
CA ALA A 184 -20.59 -3.33 -7.09
C ALA A 184 -21.09 -4.13 -5.87
N VAL A 185 -20.80 -5.43 -5.80
CA VAL A 185 -21.05 -6.24 -4.59
C VAL A 185 -20.25 -5.70 -3.41
N GLY A 186 -18.98 -5.33 -3.61
CA GLY A 186 -18.16 -4.66 -2.60
C GLY A 186 -18.82 -3.38 -2.06
N LEU A 187 -19.34 -2.52 -2.94
CA LEU A 187 -20.07 -1.30 -2.56
C LEU A 187 -21.31 -1.58 -1.72
N VAL A 188 -22.05 -2.66 -2.01
CA VAL A 188 -23.19 -3.08 -1.18
C VAL A 188 -22.72 -3.43 0.23
N ILE A 189 -21.58 -4.12 0.39
CA ILE A 189 -21.03 -4.43 1.72
C ILE A 189 -20.64 -3.15 2.46
N TYR A 190 -20.01 -2.16 1.79
CA TYR A 190 -19.75 -0.85 2.41
C TYR A 190 -21.04 -0.12 2.80
N ALA A 191 -22.09 -0.20 1.99
CA ALA A 191 -23.40 0.34 2.34
C ALA A 191 -24.01 -0.36 3.58
N CYS A 192 -23.81 -1.68 3.73
CA CYS A 192 -24.20 -2.41 4.95
C CYS A 192 -23.43 -1.92 6.19
N ILE A 193 -22.13 -1.58 6.06
CA ILE A 193 -21.34 -0.99 7.14
C ILE A 193 -21.92 0.38 7.54
N ILE A 194 -22.27 1.23 6.56
CA ILE A 194 -22.94 2.53 6.82
C ILE A 194 -24.28 2.31 7.53
N TRP A 195 -25.10 1.39 7.01
CA TRP A 195 -26.41 1.09 7.57
C TRP A 195 -26.32 0.69 9.04
N ARG A 196 -25.40 -0.22 9.37
CA ARG A 196 -25.15 -0.65 10.74
C ARG A 196 -24.69 0.50 11.64
N TRP A 197 -23.76 1.31 11.16
CA TRP A 197 -23.28 2.48 11.89
C TRP A 197 -24.38 3.53 12.15
N LEU A 198 -25.31 3.73 11.19
CA LEU A 198 -26.46 4.63 11.37
C LEU A 198 -27.42 4.11 12.45
N ILE A 199 -27.69 2.80 12.48
CA ILE A 199 -28.51 2.19 13.53
C ILE A 199 -27.87 2.39 14.91
N GLU A 200 -26.57 2.14 15.02
CA GLU A 200 -25.82 2.31 16.27
C GLU A 200 -25.85 3.77 16.75
N ARG A 201 -25.69 4.75 15.85
CA ARG A 201 -25.81 6.18 16.17
C ARG A 201 -27.20 6.60 16.60
N ARG A 202 -28.26 6.05 15.97
CA ARG A 202 -29.66 6.32 16.37
C ARG A 202 -29.95 5.80 17.78
N GLY A 203 -29.42 4.62 18.13
CA GLY A 203 -29.55 4.05 19.47
C GLY A 203 -28.89 4.91 20.56
N GLN A 204 -27.75 5.55 20.25
CA GLN A 204 -27.06 6.43 21.20
C GLN A 204 -27.72 7.81 21.37
N LYS A 205 -28.23 8.42 20.28
CA LYS A 205 -28.93 9.71 20.34
C LYS A 205 -30.22 9.67 21.17
N PHE A 206 -30.81 8.50 21.40
CA PHE A 206 -31.95 8.34 22.30
C PHE A 206 -31.59 8.46 23.78
N GLN A 207 -30.31 8.40 24.14
CA GLN A 207 -29.80 8.47 25.53
C GLN A 207 -29.16 9.82 25.91
N SER A 208 -28.94 10.72 24.95
CA SER A 208 -28.28 12.02 25.18
C SER A 208 -29.13 13.16 24.60
N ASP A 209 -29.37 14.22 25.39
CA ASP A 209 -30.00 15.47 24.94
C ASP A 209 -29.37 16.01 23.64
N PRO A 210 -30.14 16.75 22.81
CA PRO A 210 -29.70 17.20 21.50
C PRO A 210 -28.64 18.30 21.63
N ILE A 211 -27.38 17.91 21.84
CA ILE A 211 -26.24 18.79 21.56
C ILE A 211 -26.16 18.90 20.04
N GLU A 212 -26.53 20.08 19.55
CA GLU A 212 -26.45 20.46 18.15
C GLU A 212 -24.98 20.49 17.72
N GLN A 213 -24.46 19.34 17.28
CA GLN A 213 -23.09 19.19 16.77
C GLN A 213 -23.00 19.80 15.37
N LYS A 214 -23.09 21.13 15.27
CA LYS A 214 -22.60 21.84 14.09
C LYS A 214 -21.08 21.72 14.12
N THR A 215 -20.54 20.90 13.24
CA THR A 215 -19.10 20.81 12.99
C THR A 215 -18.60 22.20 12.64
N ALA A 216 -18.01 22.90 13.59
CA ALA A 216 -17.55 24.26 13.38
C ALA A 216 -16.29 24.20 12.50
N LEU A 217 -16.11 25.19 11.62
CA LEU A 217 -14.88 25.32 10.82
C LEU A 217 -13.62 25.28 11.72
N SER A 218 -13.74 25.76 12.96
CA SER A 218 -12.71 25.68 13.99
C SER A 218 -12.22 24.25 14.26
N ASP A 219 -13.12 23.28 14.31
CA ASP A 219 -12.81 21.89 14.68
C ASP A 219 -12.09 21.17 13.55
N VAL A 220 -12.44 21.52 12.30
CA VAL A 220 -11.75 21.06 11.09
C VAL A 220 -10.33 21.62 11.04
N ILE A 221 -10.18 22.93 11.29
CA ILE A 221 -8.88 23.60 11.35
C ILE A 221 -8.04 23.02 12.51
N GLU A 222 -8.66 22.70 13.64
CA GLU A 222 -7.98 22.07 14.77
C GLU A 222 -7.48 20.67 14.42
N THR A 223 -8.30 19.84 13.77
CA THR A 223 -7.91 18.51 13.28
C THR A 223 -6.72 18.58 12.33
N PHE A 224 -6.72 19.57 11.44
CA PHE A 224 -5.60 19.84 10.54
C PHE A 224 -4.34 20.29 11.30
N LYS A 225 -4.48 21.20 12.28
CA LYS A 225 -3.38 21.60 13.17
C LYS A 225 -2.82 20.43 13.97
N ILE A 226 -3.67 19.50 14.42
CA ILE A 226 -3.24 18.28 15.11
C ILE A 226 -2.38 17.42 14.17
N ALA A 227 -2.79 17.24 12.90
CA ALA A 227 -1.97 16.53 11.91
C ALA A 227 -0.59 17.20 11.72
N LEU A 228 -0.54 18.53 11.62
CA LEU A 228 0.73 19.26 11.53
C LEU A 228 1.58 19.19 12.81
N ARG A 229 0.95 19.16 13.99
CA ARG A 229 1.67 18.99 15.26
C ARG A 229 2.22 17.57 15.39
N LEU A 230 1.47 16.56 14.96
CA LEU A 230 1.90 15.17 14.96
C LEU A 230 3.20 14.97 14.19
N LEU A 231 3.37 15.62 13.04
CA LEU A 231 4.63 15.62 12.28
C LEU A 231 5.86 16.06 13.09
N LYS A 232 5.69 16.91 14.10
CA LYS A 232 6.79 17.41 14.95
C LYS A 232 7.01 16.58 16.21
N THR A 233 6.15 15.60 16.50
CA THR A 233 6.30 14.79 17.71
C THR A 233 7.45 13.80 17.55
N ARG A 234 8.25 13.62 18.61
CA ARG A 234 9.39 12.70 18.62
C ARG A 234 8.97 11.28 18.20
N ASN A 235 7.82 10.80 18.69
CA ASN A 235 7.33 9.46 18.37
C ASN A 235 6.97 9.32 16.87
N MET A 236 6.32 10.32 16.27
CA MET A 236 6.00 10.28 14.83
C MET A 236 7.26 10.41 13.97
N LEU A 237 8.20 11.28 14.33
CA LEU A 237 9.48 11.41 13.62
C LEU A 237 10.27 10.10 13.60
N LEU A 238 10.25 9.36 14.71
CA LEU A 238 10.86 8.03 14.80
C LEU A 238 10.13 6.99 13.94
N LEU A 239 8.84 7.18 13.66
CA LEU A 239 8.04 6.31 12.80
C LEU A 239 8.15 6.64 11.30
N LEU A 240 8.63 7.82 10.91
CA LEU A 240 8.84 8.18 9.50
C LEU A 240 9.78 7.21 8.77
N ILE A 241 10.82 6.74 9.46
CA ILE A 241 11.79 5.80 8.91
C ILE A 241 11.13 4.42 8.65
N PRO A 242 10.42 3.79 9.62
CA PRO A 242 9.58 2.63 9.35
C PRO A 242 8.55 2.85 8.24
N PHE A 243 7.88 4.01 8.19
CA PHE A 243 6.87 4.33 7.18
C PHE A 243 7.46 4.35 5.78
N ALA A 244 8.65 4.93 5.65
CA ALA A 244 9.42 4.94 4.41
C ALA A 244 9.88 3.55 3.98
N TYR A 245 10.15 2.67 4.94
CA TYR A 245 10.62 1.31 4.66
C TYR A 245 9.50 0.36 4.27
N THR A 246 8.36 0.42 4.96
CA THR A 246 7.22 -0.45 4.67
C THR A 246 6.58 -0.01 3.36
N GLU A 247 6.75 -0.79 2.30
CA GLU A 247 5.90 -0.66 1.13
C GLU A 247 4.57 -1.40 1.37
N LYS A 248 3.54 -1.03 0.62
CA LYS A 248 2.37 -1.89 0.41
C LYS A 248 2.71 -2.98 -0.61
N LEU A 249 3.82 -3.67 -0.43
CA LEU A 249 4.08 -4.90 -1.14
C LEU A 249 3.55 -6.08 -0.31
N LEU A 250 3.14 -7.11 -1.03
CA LEU A 250 2.43 -8.32 -0.58
C LEU A 250 2.76 -8.69 0.86
N GLY A 251 1.75 -8.67 1.74
CA GLY A 251 1.92 -8.82 3.19
C GLY A 251 0.90 -9.77 3.79
N GLY A 252 1.05 -11.09 3.59
CA GLY A 252 0.10 -12.14 3.99
C GLY A 252 -0.21 -12.21 5.49
N GLY A 253 -1.47 -11.99 5.88
CA GLY A 253 -1.95 -11.84 7.27
C GLY A 253 -1.83 -13.04 8.22
N LEU A 254 -1.06 -14.09 7.89
CA LEU A 254 -0.79 -15.21 8.82
C LEU A 254 -0.07 -14.73 10.10
N PHE A 255 0.76 -13.69 9.99
CA PHE A 255 1.63 -13.25 11.08
C PHE A 255 0.87 -12.64 12.28
N GLY A 256 -0.28 -12.00 12.03
CA GLY A 256 -1.15 -11.45 13.08
C GLY A 256 -1.86 -12.51 13.92
N PHE A 257 -1.96 -13.76 13.43
CA PHE A 257 -2.45 -14.90 14.21
C PHE A 257 -1.33 -15.55 15.03
N ILE A 258 -0.13 -15.64 14.46
CA ILE A 258 1.03 -16.33 15.05
C ILE A 258 1.68 -15.50 16.16
N THR A 259 1.69 -14.16 16.02
CA THR A 259 2.32 -13.29 16.99
C THR A 259 1.30 -12.38 17.66
N LYS A 260 1.02 -12.67 18.93
CA LYS A 260 0.37 -11.74 19.86
C LYS A 260 1.45 -11.16 20.76
N PRO A 261 2.33 -10.26 20.26
CA PRO A 261 3.37 -9.71 21.12
C PRO A 261 2.70 -8.96 22.27
N LYS A 262 2.93 -9.43 23.49
CA LYS A 262 2.40 -8.86 24.73
C LYS A 262 3.35 -7.80 25.32
N THR A 263 4.59 -7.74 24.85
CA THR A 263 5.62 -6.83 25.34
C THR A 263 6.36 -6.12 24.19
N SER A 264 6.92 -4.94 24.48
CA SER A 264 7.68 -4.13 23.49
C SER A 264 8.84 -4.90 22.86
N SER A 265 9.48 -5.82 23.61
CA SER A 265 10.58 -6.67 23.11
C SER A 265 10.11 -7.69 22.06
N GLN A 266 8.89 -8.22 22.22
CA GLN A 266 8.30 -9.14 21.24
C GLN A 266 7.90 -8.40 19.95
N CYS A 267 7.42 -7.16 20.02
CA CYS A 267 7.17 -6.34 18.83
C CYS A 267 8.46 -6.08 18.05
N ALA A 268 9.55 -5.73 18.76
CA ALA A 268 10.86 -5.51 18.14
C ALA A 268 11.40 -6.79 17.47
N LEU A 269 11.20 -7.96 18.08
CA LEU A 269 11.58 -9.25 17.51
C LEU A 269 10.82 -9.54 16.21
N VAL A 270 9.50 -9.28 16.17
CA VAL A 270 8.68 -9.46 14.96
C VAL A 270 9.17 -8.56 13.83
N ILE A 271 9.46 -7.30 14.15
CA ILE A 271 10.01 -6.34 13.18
C ILE A 271 11.35 -6.85 12.63
N LEU A 272 12.27 -7.27 13.50
CA LEU A 272 13.56 -7.82 13.09
C LEU A 272 13.42 -9.04 12.18
N ILE A 273 12.55 -9.99 12.52
CA ILE A 273 12.27 -11.15 11.66
C ILE A 273 11.77 -10.69 10.29
N GLY A 274 10.83 -9.73 10.25
CA GLY A 274 10.33 -9.17 8.99
C GLY A 274 11.45 -8.57 8.13
N PHE A 275 12.35 -7.79 8.72
CA PHE A 275 13.54 -7.25 8.05
C PHE A 275 14.46 -8.35 7.50
N PHE A 276 14.76 -9.38 8.30
CA PHE A 276 15.61 -10.49 7.86
C PHE A 276 14.99 -11.25 6.68
N LEU A 277 13.69 -11.52 6.72
CA LEU A 277 12.97 -12.17 5.62
C LEU A 277 13.06 -11.32 4.34
N GLN A 278 12.89 -10.00 4.44
CA GLN A 278 13.04 -9.13 3.28
C GLN A 278 14.46 -9.13 2.70
N ILE A 279 15.50 -9.12 3.53
CA ILE A 279 16.89 -9.22 3.06
C ILE A 279 17.11 -10.52 2.27
N ILE A 280 16.60 -11.64 2.78
CA ILE A 280 16.68 -12.93 2.09
C ILE A 280 15.97 -12.86 0.74
N PHE A 281 14.78 -12.27 0.68
CA PHE A 281 14.07 -12.08 -0.57
C PHE A 281 14.86 -11.23 -1.56
N TYR A 282 15.31 -10.05 -1.16
CA TYR A 282 16.04 -9.15 -2.07
C TYR A 282 17.32 -9.79 -2.62
N TYR A 283 18.05 -10.51 -1.77
CA TYR A 283 19.22 -11.27 -2.21
C TYR A 283 18.84 -12.38 -3.20
N SER A 284 17.75 -13.10 -2.93
CA SER A 284 17.23 -14.13 -3.85
C SER A 284 16.77 -13.53 -5.19
N ALA A 285 16.12 -12.37 -5.18
CA ALA A 285 15.66 -11.68 -6.37
C ALA A 285 16.83 -11.15 -7.20
N TRP A 286 17.85 -10.58 -6.55
CA TRP A 286 19.07 -10.11 -7.21
C TRP A 286 19.85 -11.25 -7.88
N ILE A 287 19.85 -12.45 -7.28
CA ILE A 287 20.45 -13.65 -7.91
C ILE A 287 19.57 -14.19 -9.04
N ASN A 288 18.24 -14.12 -8.92
CA ASN A 288 17.31 -14.83 -9.82
C ASN A 288 16.89 -14.00 -11.06
N PHE A 289 16.95 -12.67 -10.99
CA PHE A 289 16.56 -11.77 -12.07
C PHE A 289 17.74 -10.98 -12.63
N PRO A 290 17.80 -10.78 -13.96
CA PRO A 290 18.81 -9.91 -14.58
C PRO A 290 18.52 -8.43 -14.30
N ALA A 291 19.55 -7.57 -14.39
CA ALA A 291 19.45 -6.14 -14.00
C ALA A 291 18.44 -5.32 -14.81
N ASP A 292 18.14 -5.75 -16.04
CA ASP A 292 17.27 -5.11 -17.02
C ASP A 292 15.82 -5.61 -16.97
N ALA A 293 15.54 -6.72 -16.28
CA ALA A 293 14.19 -7.28 -16.11
C ALA A 293 13.13 -6.31 -15.57
N PRO A 294 13.43 -5.32 -14.70
CA PRO A 294 12.43 -4.35 -14.26
C PRO A 294 11.99 -3.36 -15.34
N ALA A 295 12.82 -3.15 -16.37
CA ALA A 295 12.62 -2.10 -17.36
C ALA A 295 12.08 -2.65 -18.68
N ASN A 296 12.49 -3.87 -19.09
CA ASN A 296 12.12 -4.47 -20.36
C ASN A 296 11.94 -5.99 -20.23
N GLU A 297 11.15 -6.57 -21.13
CA GLU A 297 11.20 -8.01 -21.37
C GLU A 297 12.61 -8.39 -21.83
N THR A 298 13.23 -9.36 -21.14
CA THR A 298 14.61 -9.73 -21.37
C THR A 298 14.81 -11.24 -21.33
N ASN A 299 15.63 -11.72 -22.25
CA ASN A 299 16.14 -13.09 -22.26
C ASN A 299 17.55 -13.18 -21.66
N ALA A 300 18.00 -12.10 -21.00
CA ALA A 300 19.31 -12.05 -20.37
C ALA A 300 19.41 -13.07 -19.22
N GLU A 301 20.59 -13.69 -19.11
CA GLU A 301 20.86 -14.63 -18.03
C GLU A 301 20.96 -13.92 -16.68
N SER A 302 20.60 -14.64 -15.62
CA SER A 302 20.73 -14.15 -14.25
C SER A 302 22.19 -13.87 -13.87
N TYR A 303 22.44 -12.97 -12.91
CA TYR A 303 23.78 -12.50 -12.55
C TYR A 303 24.78 -13.60 -12.19
N PHE A 304 24.30 -14.77 -11.73
CA PHE A 304 25.14 -15.92 -11.41
C PHE A 304 24.88 -17.08 -12.37
N GLN A 305 25.93 -17.47 -13.11
CA GLN A 305 25.99 -18.62 -14.03
C GLN A 305 25.65 -20.00 -13.42
N PHE A 306 25.23 -20.06 -12.14
CA PHE A 306 24.75 -21.30 -11.53
C PHE A 306 23.38 -21.73 -12.06
N SER A 307 22.60 -20.80 -12.62
CA SER A 307 21.33 -21.10 -13.28
C SER A 307 21.19 -20.23 -14.54
N SER A 308 21.28 -20.86 -15.70
CA SER A 308 21.10 -20.23 -17.02
C SER A 308 19.65 -19.80 -17.31
N SER A 309 18.74 -19.90 -16.34
CA SER A 309 17.32 -19.54 -16.47
C SER A 309 16.76 -19.07 -15.13
N THR A 310 15.88 -18.06 -15.13
CA THR A 310 15.17 -17.64 -13.91
C THR A 310 14.39 -18.82 -13.32
N SER A 311 14.69 -19.16 -12.07
CA SER A 311 14.02 -20.24 -11.36
C SER A 311 12.65 -19.77 -10.86
N GLN A 312 11.60 -20.36 -11.40
CA GLN A 312 10.22 -20.13 -10.94
C GLN A 312 10.07 -20.47 -9.46
N VAL A 313 10.75 -21.51 -8.97
CA VAL A 313 10.71 -21.92 -7.55
C VAL A 313 11.29 -20.84 -6.64
N ILE A 314 12.45 -20.27 -7.00
CA ILE A 314 13.06 -19.18 -6.21
C ILE A 314 12.16 -17.94 -6.24
N ALA A 315 11.52 -17.62 -7.37
CA ALA A 315 10.58 -16.51 -7.47
C ALA A 315 9.32 -16.72 -6.60
N PHE A 316 8.73 -17.93 -6.61
CA PHE A 316 7.57 -18.25 -5.77
C PHE A 316 7.90 -18.27 -4.28
N VAL A 317 9.02 -18.90 -3.90
CA VAL A 317 9.46 -18.91 -2.49
C VAL A 317 9.84 -17.51 -2.04
N GLY A 318 10.54 -16.74 -2.88
CA GLY A 318 10.90 -15.36 -2.61
C GLY A 318 9.66 -14.47 -2.41
N SER A 319 8.68 -14.55 -3.31
CA SER A 319 7.43 -13.78 -3.19
C SER A 319 6.62 -14.13 -1.92
N PHE A 320 6.67 -15.38 -1.48
CA PHE A 320 6.10 -15.78 -0.20
C PHE A 320 6.87 -15.21 1.00
N ILE A 321 8.20 -15.20 0.96
CA ILE A 321 9.07 -14.68 2.02
C ILE A 321 8.90 -13.17 2.20
N VAL A 322 8.90 -12.39 1.11
CA VAL A 322 8.59 -10.95 1.16
C VAL A 322 7.16 -10.73 1.64
N GLY A 323 6.24 -11.57 1.16
CA GLY A 323 4.89 -11.82 1.68
C GLY A 323 4.78 -11.79 3.21
N LEU A 324 5.61 -12.59 3.86
CA LEU A 324 5.63 -12.69 5.32
C LEU A 324 6.30 -11.47 5.98
N GLY A 325 7.40 -10.99 5.39
CA GLY A 325 8.14 -9.84 5.90
C GLY A 325 7.32 -8.55 5.94
N ASP A 326 6.66 -8.22 4.84
CA ASP A 326 5.78 -7.04 4.75
C ASP A 326 4.56 -7.16 5.66
N SER A 327 3.99 -8.36 5.83
CA SER A 327 2.89 -8.57 6.76
C SER A 327 3.30 -8.27 8.20
N ALA A 328 4.46 -8.79 8.60
CA ALA A 328 4.98 -8.61 9.95
C ALA A 328 5.18 -7.12 10.25
N LEU A 329 5.81 -6.39 9.34
CA LEU A 329 6.08 -4.96 9.53
C LEU A 329 4.80 -4.13 9.50
N ASN A 330 3.94 -4.31 8.50
CA ASN A 330 2.70 -3.55 8.38
C ASN A 330 1.76 -3.81 9.57
N THR A 331 1.65 -5.05 10.04
CA THR A 331 0.81 -5.39 11.20
C THR A 331 1.29 -4.68 12.47
N GLN A 332 2.61 -4.66 12.72
CA GLN A 332 3.17 -3.98 13.88
C GLN A 332 3.01 -2.46 13.78
N LEU A 333 3.24 -1.90 12.60
CA LEU A 333 3.14 -0.47 12.35
C LEU A 333 1.71 0.06 12.56
N PHE A 334 0.72 -0.64 11.99
CA PHE A 334 -0.70 -0.33 12.19
C PHE A 334 -1.10 -0.47 13.66
N THR A 335 -0.54 -1.46 14.37
CA THR A 335 -0.79 -1.65 15.80
C THR A 335 -0.27 -0.49 16.63
N VAL A 336 0.95 -0.01 16.36
CA VAL A 336 1.53 1.17 17.01
C VAL A 336 0.73 2.43 16.68
N LEU A 337 0.35 2.63 15.42
CA LEU A 337 -0.47 3.77 15.00
C LEU A 337 -1.83 3.81 15.70
N ALA A 338 -2.54 2.69 15.70
CA ALA A 338 -3.87 2.60 16.29
C ALA A 338 -3.87 2.65 17.84
N SER A 339 -2.79 2.17 18.49
CA SER A 339 -2.66 2.23 19.95
C SER A 339 -2.19 3.60 20.45
N GLN A 340 -1.12 4.16 19.87
CA GLN A 340 -0.53 5.41 20.35
C GLN A 340 -1.31 6.66 19.93
N PHE A 341 -2.00 6.60 18.79
CA PHE A 341 -2.74 7.75 18.25
C PHE A 341 -4.25 7.52 18.22
N LYS A 342 -4.81 6.80 19.21
CA LYS A 342 -6.25 6.45 19.24
C LYS A 342 -7.19 7.66 19.09
N HIS A 343 -6.85 8.81 19.69
CA HIS A 343 -7.63 10.04 19.60
C HIS A 343 -7.45 10.83 18.29
N SER A 344 -6.43 10.51 17.49
CA SER A 344 -6.11 11.20 16.23
C SER A 344 -5.70 10.20 15.15
N SER A 345 -6.38 9.05 15.12
CA SER A 345 -6.01 7.90 14.30
C SER A 345 -6.07 8.24 12.81
N ALA A 346 -7.13 8.94 12.36
CA ALA A 346 -7.24 9.42 10.98
C ALA A 346 -6.03 10.27 10.57
N SER A 347 -5.62 11.23 11.39
CA SER A 347 -4.44 12.06 11.12
C SER A 347 -3.15 11.24 11.09
N ALA A 348 -2.99 10.28 12.00
CA ALA A 348 -1.81 9.42 12.04
C ALA A 348 -1.71 8.49 10.81
N PHE A 349 -2.82 7.88 10.39
CA PHE A 349 -2.88 7.03 9.20
C PHE A 349 -2.74 7.82 7.88
N ALA A 350 -3.22 9.05 7.83
CA ALA A 350 -2.98 9.94 6.69
C ALA A 350 -1.50 10.35 6.59
N LEU A 351 -0.84 10.64 7.72
CA LEU A 351 0.60 10.92 7.74
C LEU A 351 1.43 9.72 7.32
N PHE A 352 1.06 8.52 7.78
CA PHE A 352 1.65 7.27 7.32
C PHE A 352 1.59 7.17 5.78
N GLN A 353 0.42 7.38 5.20
CA GLN A 353 0.26 7.34 3.75
C GLN A 353 0.97 8.49 3.02
N LEU A 354 0.99 9.69 3.60
CA LEU A 354 1.67 10.86 3.01
C LEU A 354 3.17 10.60 2.83
N VAL A 355 3.78 9.80 3.71
CA VAL A 355 5.19 9.38 3.61
C VAL A 355 5.33 8.21 2.65
N GLN A 356 4.45 7.22 2.75
CA GLN A 356 4.55 5.96 2.00
C GLN A 356 4.29 6.14 0.49
N VAL A 357 3.25 6.89 0.13
CA VAL A 357 2.76 7.05 -1.26
C VAL A 357 3.83 7.65 -2.19
N PRO A 358 4.54 8.74 -1.83
CA PRO A 358 5.62 9.28 -2.65
C PRO A 358 6.81 8.33 -2.79
N ILE A 359 7.16 7.59 -1.72
CA ILE A 359 8.34 6.71 -1.71
C ILE A 359 8.12 5.49 -2.61
N VAL A 360 6.89 4.97 -2.66
CA VAL A 360 6.53 3.93 -3.64
C VAL A 360 6.58 4.50 -5.05
N TYR A 361 6.14 5.74 -5.28
CA TYR A 361 6.03 6.35 -6.59
C TYR A 361 7.38 6.77 -7.22
N LEU A 362 8.28 7.37 -6.44
CA LEU A 362 9.52 7.96 -6.97
C LEU A 362 10.37 6.95 -7.76
N PRO A 363 10.61 5.71 -7.32
CA PRO A 363 11.36 4.72 -8.09
C PRO A 363 10.74 4.40 -9.47
N TYR A 364 9.41 4.29 -9.59
CA TYR A 364 8.75 4.01 -10.87
C TYR A 364 8.86 5.18 -11.85
N PHE A 365 8.87 6.42 -11.35
CA PHE A 365 9.10 7.62 -12.16
C PHE A 365 10.59 7.77 -12.54
N TYR A 366 11.50 7.54 -11.58
CA TYR A 366 12.95 7.66 -11.77
C TYR A 366 13.54 6.58 -12.68
N MET A 367 13.08 5.33 -12.62
CA MET A 367 13.49 4.25 -13.54
C MET A 367 13.23 4.60 -15.01
N ARG A 368 12.28 5.50 -15.30
CA ARG A 368 11.91 5.88 -16.66
C ARG A 368 12.57 7.19 -17.12
N CYS A 369 12.88 8.11 -16.20
CA CYS A 369 13.30 9.45 -16.58
C CYS A 369 14.83 9.68 -16.63
N ILE A 370 15.66 8.97 -15.84
CA ILE A 370 17.05 9.44 -15.67
C ILE A 370 18.16 8.41 -15.89
N LEU A 371 18.11 7.15 -15.42
CA LEU A 371 19.28 6.27 -15.59
C LEU A 371 18.90 4.79 -15.64
N GLY A 372 19.56 4.04 -16.53
CA GLY A 372 19.61 2.57 -16.49
C GLY A 372 20.47 2.06 -15.33
N HIS A 373 20.06 2.37 -14.09
CA HIS A 373 20.67 1.81 -12.88
C HIS A 373 19.88 0.63 -12.35
N SER A 374 20.62 -0.35 -11.83
CA SER A 374 20.11 -1.64 -11.38
C SER A 374 19.29 -1.53 -10.10
N ILE A 375 18.47 -2.55 -9.87
CA ILE A 375 17.75 -2.85 -8.62
C ILE A 375 18.62 -2.58 -7.36
N GLY A 376 19.95 -2.75 -7.46
CA GLY A 376 20.94 -2.54 -6.40
C GLY A 376 20.90 -1.18 -5.69
N ASP A 377 20.62 -0.08 -6.38
CA ASP A 377 20.69 1.24 -5.77
C ASP A 377 19.45 1.54 -4.90
N CYS A 378 18.31 0.97 -5.27
CA CYS A 378 17.11 0.95 -4.42
C CYS A 378 17.31 0.04 -3.19
N LEU A 379 18.13 -1.02 -3.30
CA LEU A 379 18.44 -1.95 -2.21
C LEU A 379 19.31 -1.34 -1.11
N LEU A 380 20.31 -0.52 -1.48
CA LEU A 380 21.21 0.13 -0.51
C LEU A 380 20.50 1.19 0.34
N LEU A 381 19.60 1.97 -0.26
CA LEU A 381 18.78 2.94 0.46
C LEU A 381 17.86 2.23 1.49
N ARG A 382 17.27 1.10 1.11
CA ARG A 382 16.43 0.27 2.00
C ARG A 382 17.22 -0.37 3.14
N TRP A 383 18.43 -0.84 2.88
CA TRP A 383 19.31 -1.44 3.90
C TRP A 383 19.76 -0.41 4.94
N PHE A 384 20.10 0.80 4.49
CA PHE A 384 20.46 1.92 5.36
C PHE A 384 19.31 2.31 6.30
N ILE A 385 18.09 2.41 5.78
CA ILE A 385 16.88 2.79 6.54
C ILE A 385 16.51 1.71 7.58
N GLY A 386 16.54 0.42 7.22
CA GLY A 386 16.21 -0.68 8.16
C GLY A 386 17.13 -0.78 9.39
N SER A 387 18.42 -0.48 9.22
CA SER A 387 19.39 -0.47 10.32
C SER A 387 19.08 0.61 11.39
N THR A 388 18.53 1.75 10.95
CA THR A 388 18.15 2.85 11.85
C THR A 388 16.87 2.56 12.65
N VAL A 389 15.90 1.83 12.07
CA VAL A 389 14.65 1.40 12.75
C VAL A 389 14.91 0.45 13.91
N SER A 390 15.80 -0.53 13.71
CA SER A 390 16.22 -1.46 14.76
C SER A 390 16.80 -0.73 15.98
N THR A 391 17.58 0.30 15.72
CA THR A 391 18.25 1.15 16.73
C THR A 391 17.25 2.00 17.52
N VAL A 392 16.21 2.51 16.85
CA VAL A 392 15.13 3.29 17.47
C VAL A 392 14.24 2.44 18.39
N SER A 393 13.95 1.18 18.01
CA SER A 393 13.10 0.27 18.80
C SER A 393 13.68 -0.11 20.17
N ARG A 394 15.00 0.05 20.35
CA ARG A 394 15.73 -0.34 21.57
C ARG A 394 15.93 0.80 22.57
N GLY A 395 15.42 2.00 22.31
CA GLY A 395 15.45 3.10 23.28
C GLY A 395 16.85 3.64 23.63
N GLY A 396 17.89 3.30 22.86
CA GLY A 396 19.26 3.72 23.11
C GLY A 396 20.03 4.00 21.82
N PHE A 397 20.64 5.18 21.75
CA PHE A 397 21.70 5.48 20.78
C PHE A 397 22.96 4.67 21.14
N PRO A 398 23.60 3.94 20.22
CA PRO A 398 24.94 3.44 20.44
C PRO A 398 25.97 4.49 20.00
N HIS A 399 27.01 4.63 20.81
CA HIS A 399 28.21 5.41 20.53
C HIS A 399 28.77 5.15 19.11
N SER A 400 29.02 6.27 18.43
CA SER A 400 29.59 6.59 17.10
C SER A 400 30.66 5.72 16.41
N LYS A 401 30.96 4.47 16.81
CA LYS A 401 32.11 3.73 16.25
C LYS A 401 31.74 2.65 15.23
N CYS A 402 30.67 1.88 15.40
CA CYS A 402 30.33 0.80 14.45
C CYS A 402 29.69 1.31 13.14
N THR A 403 28.82 2.34 13.21
CA THR A 403 28.19 2.92 12.03
C THR A 403 29.21 3.66 11.15
N CYS A 404 30.19 4.34 11.76
CA CYS A 404 31.28 5.00 11.02
C CYS A 404 32.25 4.00 10.39
N LEU A 405 32.56 2.87 11.04
CA LEU A 405 33.46 1.85 10.46
C LEU A 405 32.83 1.19 9.22
N LEU A 406 31.53 0.92 9.24
CA LEU A 406 30.78 0.37 8.11
C LEU A 406 30.58 1.38 6.98
N LEU A 407 30.35 2.66 7.31
CA LEU A 407 30.37 3.76 6.34
C LEU A 407 31.76 3.89 5.67
N CYS A 408 32.86 3.74 6.42
CA CYS A 408 34.21 3.75 5.87
C CYS A 408 34.49 2.56 4.94
N LEU A 409 33.99 1.36 5.25
CA LEU A 409 34.20 0.18 4.42
C LEU A 409 33.38 0.24 3.12
N VAL A 410 32.15 0.74 3.16
CA VAL A 410 31.32 0.96 1.96
C VAL A 410 31.88 2.12 1.12
N TRP A 411 32.29 3.22 1.75
CA TRP A 411 32.98 4.33 1.08
C TRP A 411 34.29 3.89 0.41
N GLN A 412 35.08 3.03 1.07
CA GLN A 412 36.29 2.44 0.48
C GLN A 412 36.00 1.51 -0.71
N SER A 413 34.90 0.75 -0.67
CA SER A 413 34.51 -0.13 -1.80
C SER A 413 34.06 0.63 -3.05
N HIS A 414 33.63 1.88 -2.91
CA HIS A 414 33.16 2.74 -4.01
C HIS A 414 34.10 3.91 -4.33
N LEU A 415 35.20 4.08 -3.58
CA LEU A 415 36.24 5.09 -3.84
C LEU A 415 36.80 5.03 -5.27
N PRO A 416 37.03 3.85 -5.88
CA PRO A 416 37.50 3.76 -7.27
C PRO A 416 36.47 4.30 -8.29
N ALA A 417 35.17 4.11 -8.01
CA ALA A 417 34.09 4.60 -8.87
C ALA A 417 33.93 6.13 -8.74
N ILE A 418 34.08 6.68 -7.54
CA ILE A 418 34.06 8.12 -7.29
C ILE A 418 35.29 8.81 -7.89
N GLU A 419 36.48 8.21 -7.78
CA GLU A 419 37.68 8.72 -8.45
C GLU A 419 37.57 8.71 -9.97
N SER A 420 36.90 7.70 -10.54
CA SER A 420 36.62 7.65 -11.98
C SER A 420 35.65 8.76 -12.43
N TRP A 421 34.71 9.12 -11.57
CA TRP A 421 33.75 10.22 -11.79
C TRP A 421 34.42 11.60 -11.70
N ILE A 422 35.31 11.81 -10.73
CA ILE A 422 36.09 13.05 -10.57
C ILE A 422 37.09 13.25 -11.72
N ARG A 423 37.73 12.17 -12.21
CA ARG A 423 38.61 12.24 -13.39
C ARG A 423 37.87 12.47 -14.70
N ALA A 424 36.58 12.15 -14.76
CA ALA A 424 35.73 12.35 -15.93
C ALA A 424 35.21 13.79 -16.09
N GLY A 425 35.48 14.68 -15.13
CA GLY A 425 35.24 16.13 -15.25
C GLY A 425 33.80 16.52 -15.62
N LYS A 426 32.79 15.82 -15.10
CA LYS A 426 31.37 16.17 -15.24
C LYS A 426 30.79 16.75 -13.96
#